data_AF-A0A1V8TYB3-F1
#
_entry.id   AF-A0A1V8TYB3-F1
#
_cell.length_a   1.000
_cell.length_b   1.000
_cell.length_c   1.000
_cell.angle_alpha   90.00
_cell.angle_beta   90.00
_cell.angle_gamma   90.00
#
_symmetry.space_group_name_H-M   'P 1'
#
loop_
_entity.id
_entity.type
_entity.pdbx_description
1 polymer ?
#
loop_
_entity_poly.entity_id
_entity_poly.type
_entity_poly.pdbx_seq_one_letter_code
_entity_poly.pdbx_strand_id
1 'polypeptide(L)'
;MTSPPPFLVSSAINGSYGMVPGKLRQLVHSTKPEISIHLDSRNRVFTTLDRIEGTVRITAVVDTDFDNIDIEFVGTARTYVERLTTAAAISGRSEAFHNFLRLSQPGLDRLCPADRILRAGKTYTFPFVFAVPQQLLPHVCKHSVANPRVRDWHCQLPPTFGDRELSSRDGGLDDMAPEMASVRYGIFAKISKLSHTGDDFARVPVANKARRLRVIPTAEEEPPLDVDWKTAEVDRSDYIMRKEKKVKKGLLKGKLGTLIIEAEQPKSLHLAAGVDGERVTSKATVMLRFEPAEGVTQTPRLDKLTSKLKVRTYFAAVARADIPRKADSEFDASKGLHGESHELSSRCISDVKWQLEDAATPAPTQIQRRGSAVSADSPWSPEASAIFTPGAPVWVAKIIVPVELPSTKAFVPTFHSCLISRTYILALSLSVQTAGLGGSMDLRLPIQVSASPATNPSSFPSGPARRRSSVLSATLETDVEDDLGDFFAPRNTVNLHAGVPRNARRRNSQPIRTLIGTEEEDSPPEFEDVPTAHTTVRFEDNGMDAPPEYADL
;
A
#
# COMPACT_ATOMS: atom_id res chain seq x y z
N MET A 1 92.82 -2.90 22.71
CA MET A 1 93.32 -2.08 23.84
C MET A 1 92.28 -1.01 24.10
N THR A 2 91.68 -0.84 25.27
CA THR A 2 91.81 -1.52 26.59
C THR A 2 90.41 -1.60 27.26
N SER A 3 90.29 -2.29 28.40
CA SER A 3 89.03 -2.54 29.13
C SER A 3 89.01 -1.88 30.54
N PRO A 4 88.25 -2.33 31.57
CA PRO A 4 87.07 -1.65 32.16
C PRO A 4 87.27 -1.31 33.68
N PRO A 5 86.27 -1.16 34.60
CA PRO A 5 84.79 -1.06 34.53
C PRO A 5 84.26 0.34 35.01
N PRO A 6 83.62 0.65 36.19
CA PRO A 6 83.19 -0.10 37.40
C PRO A 6 81.71 0.03 37.87
N PHE A 7 81.06 -1.12 38.11
CA PHE A 7 80.03 -1.46 39.13
C PHE A 7 78.64 -0.79 39.32
N LEU A 8 77.70 -1.66 39.71
CA LEU A 8 76.31 -1.42 40.16
C LEU A 8 76.18 -1.37 41.70
N VAL A 9 75.16 -0.65 42.20
CA VAL A 9 74.35 -1.00 43.39
C VAL A 9 72.92 -0.50 43.09
N SER A 10 71.96 -1.34 42.68
CA SER A 10 71.10 -2.23 43.49
C SER A 10 70.14 -1.53 44.47
N SER A 11 68.86 -1.47 44.11
CA SER A 11 67.77 -2.10 44.88
C SER A 11 66.50 -2.17 44.03
N ALA A 12 65.58 -3.10 44.33
CA ALA A 12 64.36 -3.32 43.54
C ALA A 12 63.17 -3.65 44.44
N ILE A 13 62.00 -3.08 44.15
CA ILE A 13 60.69 -3.51 44.64
C ILE A 13 59.69 -3.43 43.48
N ASN A 14 58.82 -4.43 43.37
CA ASN A 14 57.86 -4.57 42.27
C ASN A 14 56.57 -3.75 42.46
N GLY A 15 55.96 -3.38 41.34
CA GLY A 15 54.58 -3.80 41.07
C GLY A 15 53.45 -2.78 41.20
N SER A 16 52.93 -2.35 40.05
CA SER A 16 51.49 -2.15 39.86
C SER A 16 51.11 -2.44 38.40
N TYR A 17 49.88 -2.89 38.16
CA TYR A 17 49.48 -3.50 36.89
C TYR A 17 48.83 -2.48 35.94
N GLY A 18 49.57 -2.07 34.90
CA GLY A 18 49.06 -1.18 33.84
C GLY A 18 48.33 -1.94 32.74
N MET A 19 47.01 -2.07 32.83
CA MET A 19 46.16 -2.64 31.77
C MET A 19 46.15 -1.73 30.54
N VAL A 20 46.79 -2.16 29.44
CA VAL A 20 46.80 -1.41 28.16
C VAL A 20 45.45 -1.61 27.45
N PRO A 21 44.64 -0.55 27.22
CA PRO A 21 43.31 -0.72 26.63
C PRO A 21 43.38 -1.05 25.13
N GLY A 22 42.81 -2.18 24.72
CA GLY A 22 42.73 -2.62 23.32
C GLY A 22 41.74 -1.81 22.47
N LYS A 23 42.03 -0.52 22.21
CA LYS A 23 41.21 0.37 21.36
C LYS A 23 42.01 1.16 20.30
N LEU A 24 42.96 0.50 19.63
CA LEU A 24 43.67 1.03 18.46
C LEU A 24 43.74 0.04 17.28
N ARG A 25 42.57 -0.47 16.85
CA ARG A 25 42.38 -1.20 15.58
C ARG A 25 41.05 -0.80 14.90
N GLN A 26 40.81 0.49 14.70
CA GLN A 26 39.60 0.97 14.01
C GLN A 26 39.79 2.27 13.22
N LEU A 27 40.94 2.41 12.55
CA LEU A 27 41.24 3.49 11.59
C LEU A 27 41.82 2.95 10.27
N VAL A 28 41.30 1.80 9.83
CA VAL A 28 41.32 1.43 8.42
C VAL A 28 39.88 1.55 7.94
N HIS A 29 39.60 2.50 7.05
CA HIS A 29 38.42 2.37 6.20
C HIS A 29 38.67 1.18 5.29
N SER A 30 38.08 0.03 5.61
CA SER A 30 38.01 -1.09 4.68
C SER A 30 37.24 -0.60 3.45
N THR A 31 37.94 -0.47 2.32
CA THR A 31 37.36 -0.07 1.05
C THR A 31 36.44 -1.18 0.57
N LYS A 32 35.16 -1.10 0.99
CA LYS A 32 34.06 -1.95 0.54
C LYS A 32 34.16 -2.13 -0.98
N PRO A 33 34.04 -3.36 -1.52
CA PRO A 33 33.89 -3.56 -2.96
C PRO A 33 32.77 -2.68 -3.52
N GLU A 34 33.08 -1.98 -4.61
CA GLU A 34 32.11 -1.22 -5.38
C GLU A 34 31.12 -2.20 -6.03
N ILE A 35 29.83 -1.86 -5.99
CA ILE A 35 28.77 -2.62 -6.64
C ILE A 35 28.00 -1.68 -7.57
N SER A 36 27.70 -2.15 -8.78
CA SER A 36 26.71 -1.53 -9.67
C SER A 36 25.67 -2.55 -10.12
N ILE A 37 24.44 -2.10 -10.35
CA ILE A 37 23.32 -2.94 -10.77
C ILE A 37 22.72 -2.30 -12.03
N HIS A 38 22.92 -2.94 -13.18
CA HIS A 38 22.38 -2.48 -14.46
C HIS A 38 21.19 -3.35 -14.85
N LEU A 39 20.14 -2.72 -15.37
CA LEU A 39 18.99 -3.38 -15.98
C LEU A 39 19.15 -3.34 -17.50
N ASP A 40 18.78 -4.43 -18.18
CA ASP A 40 18.87 -4.49 -19.65
C ASP A 40 17.68 -3.77 -20.32
N SER A 41 16.55 -3.64 -19.60
CA SER A 41 15.38 -2.86 -20.04
C SER A 41 15.49 -1.38 -19.63
N ARG A 42 14.86 -0.50 -20.41
CA ARG A 42 14.67 0.93 -20.08
C ARG A 42 13.31 1.21 -19.44
N ASN A 43 12.63 0.17 -18.94
CA ASN A 43 11.28 0.28 -18.41
C ASN A 43 11.27 1.07 -17.09
N ARG A 44 10.53 2.18 -17.06
CA ARG A 44 10.32 2.98 -15.84
C ARG A 44 9.32 2.36 -14.86
N VAL A 45 8.46 1.48 -15.36
CA VAL A 45 7.47 0.74 -14.58
C VAL A 45 7.50 -0.72 -15.05
N PHE A 46 7.47 -1.64 -14.10
CA PHE A 46 7.27 -3.07 -14.35
C PHE A 46 5.85 -3.45 -13.90
N THR A 47 5.22 -4.37 -14.61
CA THR A 47 3.89 -4.90 -14.28
C THR A 47 3.91 -6.40 -14.04
N THR A 48 2.76 -7.00 -13.74
CA THR A 48 2.60 -8.44 -13.55
C THR A 48 3.12 -9.23 -14.76
N LEU A 49 3.95 -10.24 -14.51
CA LEU A 49 4.67 -11.08 -15.48
C LEU A 49 5.78 -10.39 -16.30
N ASP A 50 6.10 -9.11 -16.09
CA ASP A 50 7.28 -8.50 -16.73
C ASP A 50 8.57 -9.19 -16.26
N ARG A 51 9.52 -9.34 -17.20
CA ARG A 51 10.87 -9.85 -16.93
C ARG A 51 11.78 -8.71 -16.48
N ILE A 52 12.49 -8.93 -15.38
CA ILE A 52 13.51 -8.02 -14.85
C ILE A 52 14.86 -8.70 -15.08
N GLU A 53 15.50 -8.35 -16.19
CA GLU A 53 16.79 -8.87 -16.64
C GLU A 53 17.88 -7.80 -16.48
N GLY A 54 19.10 -8.24 -16.14
CA GLY A 54 20.20 -7.32 -15.92
C GLY A 54 21.48 -8.00 -15.43
N THR A 55 22.42 -7.17 -14.99
CA THR A 55 23.77 -7.57 -14.59
C THR A 55 24.24 -6.77 -13.38
N VAL A 56 24.69 -7.48 -12.34
CA VAL A 56 25.45 -6.91 -11.23
C VAL A 56 26.94 -6.95 -11.58
N ARG A 57 27.66 -5.85 -11.31
CA ARG A 57 29.11 -5.78 -11.39
C ARG A 57 29.67 -5.51 -10.01
N ILE A 58 30.79 -6.15 -9.68
CA ILE A 58 31.47 -6.04 -8.39
C ILE A 58 32.96 -5.78 -8.65
N THR A 59 33.51 -4.68 -8.15
CA THR A 59 34.94 -4.34 -8.27
C THR A 59 35.53 -4.08 -6.89
N ALA A 60 36.50 -4.89 -6.47
CA ALA A 60 37.17 -4.69 -5.19
C ALA A 60 38.37 -3.74 -5.34
N VAL A 61 38.54 -2.79 -4.42
CA VAL A 61 39.69 -1.85 -4.41
C VAL A 61 40.95 -2.53 -3.88
N VAL A 62 40.79 -3.53 -3.02
CA VAL A 62 41.82 -4.39 -2.43
C VAL A 62 41.39 -5.85 -2.53
N ASP A 63 42.32 -6.82 -2.48
CA ASP A 63 41.96 -8.24 -2.45
C ASP A 63 41.04 -8.50 -1.24
N THR A 64 39.81 -8.94 -1.51
CA THR A 64 38.72 -9.02 -0.53
C THR A 64 38.13 -10.43 -0.51
N ASP A 65 38.26 -11.11 0.63
CA ASP A 65 37.61 -12.40 0.88
C ASP A 65 36.08 -12.24 0.96
N PHE A 66 35.35 -13.23 0.47
CA PHE A 66 33.92 -13.38 0.68
C PHE A 66 33.53 -14.85 0.73
N ASP A 67 32.45 -15.21 1.41
CA ASP A 67 31.91 -16.58 1.35
C ASP A 67 30.76 -16.66 0.35
N ASN A 68 29.85 -15.68 0.36
CA ASN A 68 28.62 -15.72 -0.43
C ASN A 68 28.36 -14.40 -1.19
N ILE A 69 27.84 -14.52 -2.41
CA ILE A 69 27.30 -13.43 -3.23
C ILE A 69 25.85 -13.77 -3.54
N ASP A 70 24.92 -12.99 -2.98
CA ASP A 70 23.48 -13.10 -3.22
C ASP A 70 23.03 -12.01 -4.21
N ILE A 71 22.18 -12.38 -5.17
CA ILE A 71 21.37 -11.42 -5.94
C ILE A 71 19.89 -11.77 -5.75
N GLU A 72 19.08 -10.80 -5.38
CA GLU A 72 17.67 -11.02 -5.04
C GLU A 72 16.73 -9.95 -5.62
N PHE A 73 15.51 -10.32 -5.99
CA PHE A 73 14.40 -9.40 -6.21
C PHE A 73 13.52 -9.39 -4.96
N VAL A 74 13.38 -8.23 -4.31
CA VAL A 74 12.71 -8.10 -3.00
C VAL A 74 11.62 -7.04 -3.05
N GLY A 75 10.47 -7.34 -2.43
CA GLY A 75 9.36 -6.43 -2.20
C GLY A 75 9.04 -6.32 -0.70
N THR A 76 9.01 -5.09 -0.18
CA THR A 76 8.78 -4.81 1.25
C THR A 76 7.67 -3.79 1.46
N ALA A 77 6.84 -4.01 2.48
CA ALA A 77 5.89 -3.05 3.00
C ALA A 77 6.35 -2.55 4.36
N ARG A 78 6.18 -1.24 4.60
CA ARG A 78 6.43 -0.58 5.89
C ARG A 78 5.22 0.23 6.31
N THR A 79 4.98 0.22 7.61
CA THR A 79 3.99 1.08 8.26
C THR A 79 4.49 1.55 9.62
N TYR A 80 4.01 2.71 10.06
CA TYR A 80 4.07 3.08 11.47
C TYR A 80 2.81 3.82 11.92
N VAL A 81 2.50 3.71 13.21
CA VAL A 81 1.41 4.43 13.88
C VAL A 81 1.97 5.12 15.12
N GLU A 82 1.59 6.38 15.31
CA GLU A 82 1.99 7.19 16.47
C GLU A 82 1.02 6.95 17.63
N ARG A 83 1.52 6.41 18.75
CA ARG A 83 0.78 6.32 20.01
C ARG A 83 0.91 7.65 20.75
N LEU A 84 -0.17 8.42 20.75
CA LEU A 84 -0.35 9.57 21.64
C LEU A 84 -0.40 9.08 23.09
N THR A 85 0.75 9.06 23.76
CA THR A 85 0.82 8.81 25.21
C THR A 85 0.56 10.10 25.97
N THR A 86 0.03 10.01 27.20
CA THR A 86 -0.16 11.16 28.09
C THR A 86 1.14 11.65 28.74
N ALA A 87 2.26 10.95 28.52
CA ALA A 87 3.57 11.33 29.01
C ALA A 87 4.30 12.21 27.97
N ALA A 88 4.30 13.53 28.20
CA ALA A 88 4.80 14.56 27.28
C ALA A 88 6.31 14.54 26.93
N ALA A 89 7.00 13.43 27.20
CA ALA A 89 8.42 13.20 26.89
C ALA A 89 8.66 12.01 25.93
N ILE A 90 7.68 11.11 25.73
CA ILE A 90 7.83 9.92 24.88
C ILE A 90 6.58 9.73 24.01
N SER A 91 6.63 10.20 22.76
CA SER A 91 5.72 9.72 21.72
C SER A 91 6.16 8.31 21.32
N GLY A 92 5.30 7.31 21.55
CA GLY A 92 5.63 5.92 21.25
C GLY A 92 5.26 5.59 19.81
N ARG A 93 6.21 5.18 18.98
CA ARG A 93 5.92 4.75 17.61
C ARG A 93 5.82 3.23 17.54
N SER A 94 4.73 2.71 16.98
CA SER A 94 4.58 1.29 16.66
C SER A 94 4.81 1.09 15.18
N GLU A 95 5.73 0.21 14.81
CA GLU A 95 6.12 -0.03 13.43
C GLU A 95 5.79 -1.46 13.01
N ALA A 96 5.53 -1.67 11.73
CA ALA A 96 5.57 -2.99 11.13
C ALA A 96 6.33 -2.97 9.81
N PHE A 97 7.05 -4.08 9.58
CA PHE A 97 7.80 -4.35 8.37
C PHE A 97 7.40 -5.74 7.87
N HIS A 98 7.12 -5.86 6.58
CA HIS A 98 6.77 -7.11 5.95
C HIS A 98 7.55 -7.27 4.64
N ASN A 99 8.50 -8.21 4.63
CA ASN A 99 9.15 -8.69 3.42
C ASN A 99 8.23 -9.72 2.75
N PHE A 100 7.38 -9.26 1.84
CA PHE A 100 6.30 -10.05 1.25
C PHE A 100 6.71 -10.75 -0.06
N LEU A 101 7.85 -10.37 -0.65
CA LEU A 101 8.40 -10.99 -1.85
C LEU A 101 9.92 -11.07 -1.72
N ARG A 102 10.49 -12.26 -1.88
CA ARG A 102 11.95 -12.48 -1.95
C ARG A 102 12.24 -13.63 -2.93
N LEU A 103 12.74 -13.31 -4.10
CA LEU A 103 13.25 -14.27 -5.08
C LEU A 103 14.78 -14.15 -5.13
N SER A 104 15.50 -15.27 -5.17
CA SER A 104 16.98 -15.30 -5.23
C SER A 104 17.45 -15.88 -6.57
N GLN A 105 18.51 -15.32 -7.14
CA GLN A 105 19.11 -15.78 -8.40
C GLN A 105 19.98 -17.04 -8.14
N PRO A 106 19.59 -18.23 -8.63
CA PRO A 106 20.38 -19.44 -8.42
C PRO A 106 21.67 -19.45 -9.26
N GLY A 107 22.65 -20.23 -8.80
CA GLY A 107 23.82 -20.63 -9.58
C GLY A 107 25.03 -19.67 -9.55
N LEU A 108 24.96 -18.57 -8.80
CA LEU A 108 26.01 -17.54 -8.72
C LEU A 108 27.38 -18.09 -8.30
N ASP A 109 27.41 -19.14 -7.45
CA ASP A 109 28.64 -19.84 -7.05
C ASP A 109 29.50 -20.34 -8.22
N ARG A 110 28.90 -20.61 -9.40
CA ARG A 110 29.62 -21.05 -10.60
C ARG A 110 30.36 -19.92 -11.31
N LEU A 111 30.08 -18.67 -10.94
CA LEU A 111 30.71 -17.44 -11.45
C LEU A 111 31.68 -16.83 -10.43
N CYS A 112 31.62 -17.29 -9.17
CA CYS A 112 32.56 -16.91 -8.11
C CYS A 112 33.98 -17.42 -8.40
N PRO A 113 35.02 -16.67 -7.99
CA PRO A 113 36.39 -17.17 -7.92
C PRO A 113 36.51 -18.44 -7.07
N ALA A 114 37.28 -19.42 -7.56
CA ALA A 114 37.52 -20.68 -6.85
C ALA A 114 38.31 -20.50 -5.54
N ASP A 115 39.10 -19.43 -5.44
CA ASP A 115 39.82 -19.00 -4.24
C ASP A 115 38.95 -18.14 -3.29
N ARG A 116 37.71 -17.81 -3.67
CA ARG A 116 36.78 -16.95 -2.92
C ARG A 116 37.35 -15.54 -2.59
N ILE A 117 38.25 -15.04 -3.44
CA ILE A 117 38.84 -13.69 -3.32
C ILE A 117 38.42 -12.82 -4.52
N LEU A 118 37.82 -11.68 -4.22
CA LEU A 118 37.61 -10.60 -5.19
C LEU A 118 38.91 -9.79 -5.28
N ARG A 119 39.63 -9.93 -6.39
CA ARG A 119 40.97 -9.35 -6.56
C ARG A 119 40.93 -7.86 -6.88
N ALA A 120 41.91 -7.12 -6.35
CA ALA A 120 42.03 -5.68 -6.49
C ALA A 120 41.99 -5.22 -7.96
N GLY A 121 41.15 -4.24 -8.26
CA GLY A 121 40.97 -3.67 -9.59
C GLY A 121 40.29 -4.60 -10.62
N LYS A 122 39.91 -5.82 -10.24
CA LYS A 122 39.21 -6.75 -11.14
C LYS A 122 37.70 -6.66 -10.93
N THR A 123 36.98 -6.36 -12.01
CA THR A 123 35.52 -6.44 -12.03
C THR A 123 35.04 -7.87 -12.28
N TYR A 124 34.14 -8.34 -11.43
CA TYR A 124 33.40 -9.59 -11.55
C TYR A 124 31.96 -9.28 -11.96
N THR A 125 31.34 -10.16 -12.74
CA THR A 125 30.08 -9.87 -13.47
C THR A 125 29.10 -11.02 -13.29
N PHE A 126 27.91 -10.70 -12.78
CA PHE A 126 26.89 -11.67 -12.37
C PHE A 126 25.54 -11.29 -13.02
N PRO A 127 25.08 -12.02 -14.06
CA PRO A 127 23.78 -11.80 -14.65
C PRO A 127 22.65 -12.28 -13.73
N PHE A 128 21.49 -11.66 -13.84
CA PHE A 128 20.29 -12.10 -13.13
C PHE A 128 19.04 -12.01 -14.01
N VAL A 129 18.05 -12.85 -13.70
CA VAL A 129 16.72 -12.81 -14.31
C VAL A 129 15.65 -13.12 -13.27
N PHE A 130 14.72 -12.20 -13.12
CA PHE A 130 13.50 -12.37 -12.33
C PHE A 130 12.27 -12.11 -13.20
N ALA A 131 11.11 -12.50 -12.70
CA ALA A 131 9.82 -12.06 -13.22
C ALA A 131 9.01 -11.45 -12.08
N VAL A 132 8.17 -10.46 -12.37
CA VAL A 132 7.16 -9.99 -11.41
C VAL A 132 6.07 -11.07 -11.30
N PRO A 133 5.90 -11.76 -10.16
CA PRO A 133 4.91 -12.81 -10.05
C PRO A 133 3.47 -12.26 -10.14
N GLN A 134 2.54 -13.10 -10.58
CA GLN A 134 1.11 -12.75 -10.62
C GLN A 134 0.46 -12.77 -9.23
N GLN A 135 0.93 -13.65 -8.35
CA GLN A 135 0.47 -13.77 -6.97
C GLN A 135 1.67 -14.08 -6.06
N LEU A 136 1.63 -13.59 -4.84
CA LEU A 136 2.54 -13.94 -3.76
C LEU A 136 2.18 -15.33 -3.22
N LEU A 137 3.18 -16.04 -2.68
CA LEU A 137 2.95 -17.38 -2.13
C LEU A 137 2.09 -17.30 -0.85
N PRO A 138 1.14 -18.23 -0.60
CA PRO A 138 0.21 -18.15 0.53
C PRO A 138 0.85 -18.01 1.92
N HIS A 139 2.12 -18.41 2.07
CA HIS A 139 2.89 -18.26 3.31
C HIS A 139 3.20 -16.80 3.70
N VAL A 140 2.94 -15.84 2.80
CA VAL A 140 3.08 -14.40 3.04
C VAL A 140 1.96 -13.88 3.94
N CYS A 141 0.74 -14.42 3.79
CA CYS A 141 -0.39 -14.12 4.67
C CYS A 141 -0.65 -15.32 5.59
N LYS A 142 0.08 -15.43 6.71
CA LYS A 142 -0.08 -16.52 7.70
C LYS A 142 -1.07 -16.25 8.84
N HIS A 143 -1.44 -14.99 9.08
CA HIS A 143 -2.32 -14.62 10.19
C HIS A 143 -3.77 -15.13 9.99
N SER A 144 -4.57 -15.01 11.05
CA SER A 144 -6.02 -15.22 10.97
C SER A 144 -6.69 -14.12 10.14
N VAL A 145 -7.76 -14.47 9.43
CA VAL A 145 -8.55 -13.56 8.59
C VAL A 145 -10.04 -13.87 8.77
N ALA A 146 -10.90 -12.86 8.62
CA ALA A 146 -12.35 -12.98 8.76
C ALA A 146 -12.99 -13.86 7.66
N ASN A 147 -12.37 -13.93 6.47
CA ASN A 147 -12.80 -14.78 5.37
C ASN A 147 -11.61 -15.12 4.44
N PRO A 148 -11.71 -16.16 3.58
CA PRO A 148 -10.62 -16.53 2.66
C PRO A 148 -10.27 -15.46 1.64
N ARG A 149 -11.23 -14.66 1.17
CA ARG A 149 -11.01 -13.62 0.14
C ARG A 149 -10.04 -12.53 0.61
N VAL A 150 -10.03 -12.22 1.91
CA VAL A 150 -8.99 -11.35 2.51
C VAL A 150 -7.60 -11.94 2.38
N ARG A 151 -7.44 -13.28 2.48
CA ARG A 151 -6.15 -13.95 2.22
C ARG A 151 -5.77 -13.89 0.74
N ASP A 152 -6.73 -14.05 -0.17
CA ASP A 152 -6.49 -13.90 -1.62
C ASP A 152 -5.92 -12.51 -1.94
N TRP A 153 -6.59 -11.44 -1.48
CA TRP A 153 -6.14 -10.06 -1.66
C TRP A 153 -4.78 -9.81 -1.01
N HIS A 154 -4.55 -10.30 0.21
CA HIS A 154 -3.26 -10.17 0.89
C HIS A 154 -2.11 -10.91 0.19
N CYS A 155 -2.43 -11.85 -0.71
CA CYS A 155 -1.48 -12.52 -1.57
C CYS A 155 -1.40 -11.91 -2.98
N GLN A 156 -2.16 -10.87 -3.31
CA GLN A 156 -1.89 -10.04 -4.50
C GLN A 156 -0.66 -9.16 -4.23
N LEU A 157 0.03 -8.75 -5.31
CA LEU A 157 1.15 -7.83 -5.18
C LEU A 157 0.63 -6.40 -4.91
N PRO A 158 1.07 -5.72 -3.84
CA PRO A 158 0.79 -4.30 -3.69
C PRO A 158 1.64 -3.46 -4.68
N PRO A 159 1.12 -2.35 -5.25
CA PRO A 159 1.91 -1.45 -6.08
C PRO A 159 3.00 -0.74 -5.28
N THR A 160 4.08 -0.30 -5.95
CA THR A 160 5.05 0.66 -5.36
C THR A 160 4.32 1.91 -4.88
N PHE A 161 4.65 2.35 -3.66
CA PHE A 161 3.80 3.25 -2.87
C PHE A 161 4.62 4.05 -1.85
N GLY A 162 4.40 5.36 -1.73
CA GLY A 162 5.06 6.20 -0.72
C GLY A 162 6.59 6.22 -0.78
N ASP A 163 7.17 5.84 -1.93
CA ASP A 163 8.61 5.75 -2.15
C ASP A 163 9.17 7.04 -2.74
N ARG A 164 9.36 8.03 -1.86
CA ARG A 164 9.69 9.42 -2.19
C ARG A 164 10.96 9.57 -3.07
N GLU A 165 11.89 8.62 -3.01
CA GLU A 165 13.10 8.59 -3.84
C GLU A 165 12.80 8.28 -5.31
N LEU A 166 11.96 7.28 -5.59
CA LEU A 166 11.50 6.98 -6.94
C LEU A 166 10.67 8.15 -7.50
N SER A 167 9.79 8.73 -6.67
CA SER A 167 9.01 9.91 -7.05
C SER A 167 9.91 11.11 -7.38
N SER A 168 10.97 11.37 -6.61
CA SER A 168 11.87 12.51 -6.88
C SER A 168 12.76 12.29 -8.11
N ARG A 169 13.31 11.07 -8.30
CA ARG A 169 14.25 10.75 -9.40
C ARG A 169 13.60 10.86 -10.78
N ASP A 170 12.39 10.33 -10.94
CA ASP A 170 11.75 10.19 -12.25
C ASP A 170 10.89 11.42 -12.63
N GLY A 171 10.94 12.51 -11.83
CA GLY A 171 10.03 13.66 -11.95
C GLY A 171 8.57 13.29 -11.64
N GLY A 172 8.38 12.27 -10.80
CA GLY A 172 7.11 11.59 -10.60
C GLY A 172 6.07 12.42 -9.86
N LEU A 173 4.81 12.29 -10.31
CA LEU A 173 3.66 12.85 -9.64
C LEU A 173 3.47 12.23 -8.24
N ASP A 174 2.94 13.02 -7.32
CA ASP A 174 2.63 12.60 -5.95
C ASP A 174 1.54 11.52 -5.92
N ASP A 175 1.78 10.41 -5.22
CA ASP A 175 0.87 9.27 -5.08
C ASP A 175 -0.09 9.38 -3.89
N MET A 176 -0.11 10.53 -3.19
CA MET A 176 -1.00 10.80 -2.05
C MET A 176 -0.80 9.79 -0.90
N ALA A 177 0.39 9.20 -0.78
CA ALA A 177 0.72 8.26 0.29
C ALA A 177 1.19 9.01 1.56
N PRO A 178 0.71 8.62 2.76
CA PRO A 178 1.21 9.19 4.00
C PRO A 178 2.65 8.73 4.26
N GLU A 179 3.43 9.52 5.01
CA GLU A 179 4.79 9.10 5.44
C GLU A 179 4.76 7.82 6.29
N MET A 180 3.61 7.55 6.93
CA MET A 180 3.27 6.39 7.74
C MET A 180 3.12 5.07 6.95
N ALA A 181 3.20 5.07 5.62
CA ALA A 181 3.09 3.87 4.79
C ALA A 181 3.99 3.91 3.56
N SER A 182 4.65 2.78 3.23
CA SER A 182 5.31 2.61 1.93
C SER A 182 5.39 1.15 1.48
N VAL A 183 5.45 0.95 0.17
CA VAL A 183 5.69 -0.33 -0.51
C VAL A 183 6.83 -0.11 -1.50
N ARG A 184 7.91 -0.86 -1.34
CA ARG A 184 9.18 -0.64 -2.05
C ARG A 184 9.67 -1.94 -2.66
N TYR A 185 10.12 -1.88 -3.91
CA TYR A 185 10.68 -3.01 -4.65
C TYR A 185 12.12 -2.69 -5.09
N GLY A 186 12.95 -3.71 -5.27
CA GLY A 186 14.30 -3.51 -5.80
C GLY A 186 15.03 -4.81 -6.17
N ILE A 187 16.12 -4.66 -6.93
CA ILE A 187 17.15 -5.69 -7.05
C ILE A 187 18.23 -5.44 -5.99
N PHE A 188 18.67 -6.50 -5.33
CA PHE A 188 19.64 -6.50 -4.24
C PHE A 188 20.87 -7.25 -4.68
N ALA A 189 22.04 -6.68 -4.43
CA ALA A 189 23.31 -7.37 -4.49
C ALA A 189 23.94 -7.34 -3.09
N LYS A 190 24.34 -8.49 -2.57
CA LYS A 190 24.96 -8.61 -1.25
C LYS A 190 26.17 -9.53 -1.31
N ILE A 191 27.30 -9.05 -0.83
CA ILE A 191 28.53 -9.81 -0.57
C ILE A 191 28.58 -10.03 0.95
N SER A 192 28.86 -11.25 1.40
CA SER A 192 28.99 -11.55 2.83
C SER A 192 30.07 -12.56 3.15
N LYS A 193 30.62 -12.45 4.35
CA LYS A 193 31.64 -13.34 4.93
C LYS A 193 31.10 -13.97 6.22
N LEU A 194 31.45 -15.21 6.50
CA LEU A 194 31.18 -15.90 7.76
C LEU A 194 32.19 -15.39 8.79
N SER A 195 31.68 -14.85 9.89
CA SER A 195 32.46 -14.43 11.06
C SER A 195 32.16 -15.36 12.22
N HIS A 196 33.21 -15.99 12.75
CA HIS A 196 33.14 -16.68 14.04
C HIS A 196 33.12 -15.66 15.16
N THR A 197 32.16 -15.76 16.08
CA THR A 197 32.04 -14.84 17.22
C THR A 197 31.70 -15.64 18.49
N GLY A 198 32.70 -16.34 19.02
CA GLY A 198 32.47 -17.47 19.94
C GLY A 198 32.19 -18.75 19.12
N ASP A 199 31.27 -19.59 19.61
CA ASP A 199 30.79 -20.76 18.85
C ASP A 199 29.84 -20.38 17.71
N ASP A 200 29.30 -19.15 17.70
CA ASP A 200 28.33 -18.70 16.68
C ASP A 200 28.96 -18.29 15.34
N PHE A 201 28.30 -18.70 14.26
CA PHE A 201 28.63 -18.40 12.87
C PHE A 201 27.70 -17.30 12.31
N ALA A 202 28.16 -16.04 12.29
CA ALA A 202 27.38 -14.91 11.78
C ALA A 202 27.76 -14.54 10.33
N ARG A 203 26.78 -14.44 9.42
CA ARG A 203 27.00 -13.91 8.04
C ARG A 203 27.06 -12.37 8.05
N VAL A 204 28.25 -11.81 8.18
CA VAL A 204 28.52 -10.37 8.16
C VAL A 204 28.52 -9.83 6.73
N PRO A 205 27.81 -8.72 6.42
CA PRO A 205 27.88 -8.08 5.11
C PRO A 205 29.24 -7.41 4.87
N VAL A 206 29.85 -7.68 3.71
CA VAL A 206 31.12 -7.08 3.27
C VAL A 206 30.85 -5.80 2.46
N ALA A 207 29.98 -5.92 1.45
CA ALA A 207 29.43 -4.81 0.69
C ALA A 207 28.06 -5.21 0.12
N ASN A 208 27.25 -4.22 -0.22
CA ASN A 208 25.84 -4.39 -0.54
C ASN A 208 25.29 -3.16 -1.27
N LYS A 209 24.29 -3.35 -2.14
CA LYS A 209 23.61 -2.25 -2.85
C LYS A 209 22.21 -2.66 -3.31
N ALA A 210 21.28 -1.71 -3.37
CA ALA A 210 19.99 -1.88 -4.00
C ALA A 210 19.90 -1.11 -5.33
N ARG A 211 18.96 -1.51 -6.19
CA ARG A 211 18.42 -0.67 -7.28
C ARG A 211 16.90 -0.70 -7.20
N ARG A 212 16.30 0.42 -6.78
CA ARG A 212 14.84 0.57 -6.64
C ARG A 212 14.11 0.33 -7.97
N LEU A 213 12.97 -0.37 -7.89
CA LEU A 213 12.06 -0.62 -9.02
C LEU A 213 10.68 -0.05 -8.71
N ARG A 214 10.03 0.54 -9.72
CA ARG A 214 8.61 0.90 -9.66
C ARG A 214 7.79 -0.25 -10.27
N VAL A 215 6.99 -0.91 -9.45
CA VAL A 215 6.11 -2.01 -9.86
C VAL A 215 4.66 -1.55 -9.74
N ILE A 216 3.89 -1.64 -10.82
CA ILE A 216 2.44 -1.43 -10.82
C ILE A 216 1.81 -2.74 -11.35
N PRO A 217 1.42 -3.67 -10.45
CA PRO A 217 0.81 -4.93 -10.83
C PRO A 217 -0.50 -4.73 -11.60
N THR A 218 -0.80 -5.68 -12.48
CA THR A 218 -2.14 -5.83 -13.06
C THR A 218 -3.15 -6.07 -11.93
N ALA A 219 -4.24 -5.31 -11.92
CA ALA A 219 -5.30 -5.40 -10.94
C ALA A 219 -6.65 -5.33 -11.67
N GLU A 220 -7.44 -6.39 -11.57
CA GLU A 220 -8.74 -6.50 -12.25
C GLU A 220 -9.84 -5.72 -11.52
N GLU A 221 -10.99 -5.52 -12.17
CA GLU A 221 -12.18 -4.94 -11.52
C GLU A 221 -12.90 -6.03 -10.72
N GLU A 222 -12.85 -5.92 -9.39
CA GLU A 222 -13.60 -6.79 -8.48
C GLU A 222 -15.10 -6.48 -8.55
N PRO A 223 -15.99 -7.42 -8.21
CA PRO A 223 -17.43 -7.19 -8.18
C PRO A 223 -17.86 -5.95 -7.36
N PRO A 224 -19.01 -5.34 -7.67
CA PRO A 224 -19.58 -4.27 -6.86
C PRO A 224 -19.70 -4.65 -5.39
N LEU A 225 -19.33 -3.74 -4.49
CA LEU A 225 -19.49 -3.97 -3.06
C LEU A 225 -20.97 -4.06 -2.68
N ASP A 226 -21.34 -5.10 -1.93
CA ASP A 226 -22.63 -5.14 -1.27
C ASP A 226 -22.63 -4.14 -0.10
N VAL A 227 -23.45 -3.09 -0.23
CA VAL A 227 -23.57 -2.01 0.75
C VAL A 227 -25.00 -2.00 1.26
N ASP A 228 -25.22 -2.62 2.41
CA ASP A 228 -26.50 -2.57 3.12
C ASP A 228 -26.83 -1.11 3.48
N TRP A 229 -27.74 -0.53 2.70
CA TRP A 229 -28.27 0.82 2.90
C TRP A 229 -29.56 0.85 3.74
N LYS A 230 -30.06 -0.31 4.19
CA LYS A 230 -31.34 -0.44 4.92
C LYS A 230 -31.15 -0.50 6.43
N THR A 231 -29.95 -0.80 6.92
CA THR A 231 -29.61 -0.77 8.36
C THR A 231 -29.55 0.65 8.95
N ALA A 232 -29.70 0.74 10.27
CA ALA A 232 -29.57 2.00 11.02
C ALA A 232 -28.12 2.54 11.08
N GLU A 233 -27.12 1.81 10.59
CA GLU A 233 -25.71 2.17 10.69
C GLU A 233 -25.17 2.92 9.46
N VAL A 234 -26.02 3.23 8.47
CA VAL A 234 -25.60 3.82 7.18
C VAL A 234 -24.91 5.19 7.29
N ASP A 235 -25.27 6.02 8.26
CA ASP A 235 -24.53 7.28 8.52
C ASP A 235 -23.13 7.03 9.12
N ARG A 236 -22.87 5.84 9.71
CA ARG A 236 -21.53 5.38 10.15
C ARG A 236 -20.76 4.60 9.07
N SER A 237 -21.47 3.99 8.11
CA SER A 237 -20.89 3.28 6.97
C SER A 237 -19.89 4.17 6.22
N ASP A 238 -18.94 3.56 5.51
CA ASP A 238 -18.04 4.29 4.62
C ASP A 238 -18.65 4.67 3.27
N TYR A 239 -19.72 3.99 2.89
CA TYR A 239 -20.44 4.17 1.63
C TYR A 239 -21.91 4.55 1.90
N ILE A 240 -22.47 5.39 1.04
CA ILE A 240 -23.88 5.79 1.03
C ILE A 240 -24.34 5.76 -0.43
N MET A 241 -25.12 4.73 -0.77
CA MET A 241 -25.62 4.50 -2.14
C MET A 241 -26.99 5.16 -2.37
N ARG A 242 -27.81 5.25 -1.31
CA ARG A 242 -29.13 5.91 -1.30
C ARG A 242 -29.18 7.00 -0.22
N LYS A 243 -29.89 8.10 -0.47
CA LYS A 243 -30.27 9.07 0.57
C LYS A 243 -31.65 9.65 0.32
N GLU A 244 -32.44 9.83 1.38
CA GLU A 244 -33.81 10.33 1.35
C GLU A 244 -33.93 11.64 2.15
N LYS A 245 -34.75 12.58 1.66
CA LYS A 245 -34.94 13.90 2.27
C LYS A 245 -36.35 14.45 2.06
N LYS A 246 -37.00 14.89 3.14
CA LYS A 246 -38.31 15.56 3.08
C LYS A 246 -38.13 17.02 2.61
N VAL A 247 -38.75 17.37 1.49
CA VAL A 247 -38.64 18.68 0.83
C VAL A 247 -39.81 19.59 1.23
N LYS A 248 -39.58 20.90 1.40
CA LYS A 248 -40.60 21.90 1.82
C LYS A 248 -40.85 22.95 0.72
N LYS A 249 -42.09 23.43 0.59
CA LYS A 249 -42.51 24.49 -0.36
C LYS A 249 -42.05 25.89 0.05
N GLY A 250 -41.75 26.08 1.34
CA GLY A 250 -41.46 27.37 1.99
C GLY A 250 -41.12 27.12 3.46
N LEU A 251 -40.49 28.08 4.15
CA LEU A 251 -40.32 28.00 5.61
C LEU A 251 -41.66 27.78 6.33
N LEU A 252 -42.72 28.42 5.81
CA LEU A 252 -44.09 28.40 6.34
C LEU A 252 -45.12 27.71 5.42
N LYS A 253 -44.71 27.19 4.25
CA LYS A 253 -45.65 26.72 3.19
C LYS A 253 -45.84 25.20 3.11
N GLY A 254 -45.45 24.43 4.14
CA GLY A 254 -45.69 22.99 4.23
C GLY A 254 -44.77 22.09 3.37
N LYS A 255 -45.09 20.79 3.31
CA LYS A 255 -44.34 19.75 2.56
C LYS A 255 -44.51 19.97 1.04
N LEU A 256 -43.41 19.86 0.29
CA LEU A 256 -43.42 19.74 -1.17
C LEU A 256 -43.51 18.26 -1.57
N GLY A 257 -42.69 17.40 -0.95
CA GLY A 257 -42.68 15.97 -1.19
C GLY A 257 -41.51 15.28 -0.46
N THR A 258 -41.21 14.05 -0.83
CA THR A 258 -40.00 13.32 -0.43
C THR A 258 -39.12 13.20 -1.66
N LEU A 259 -37.84 13.57 -1.56
CA LEU A 259 -36.84 13.34 -2.61
C LEU A 259 -35.90 12.22 -2.15
N ILE A 260 -35.72 11.24 -3.02
CA ILE A 260 -34.81 10.12 -2.90
C ILE A 260 -33.76 10.28 -4.01
N ILE A 261 -32.50 10.06 -3.67
CA ILE A 261 -31.42 9.92 -4.64
C ILE A 261 -30.71 8.58 -4.40
N GLU A 262 -30.34 7.91 -5.48
CA GLU A 262 -29.76 6.58 -5.43
C GLU A 262 -28.77 6.41 -6.60
N ALA A 263 -27.70 5.65 -6.40
CA ALA A 263 -26.71 5.35 -7.43
C ALA A 263 -26.04 4.00 -7.16
N GLU A 264 -25.75 3.26 -8.22
CA GLU A 264 -24.95 2.03 -8.18
C GLU A 264 -23.43 2.36 -8.13
N GLN A 265 -22.60 1.36 -7.82
CA GLN A 265 -21.14 1.49 -7.92
C GLN A 265 -20.74 1.82 -9.38
N PRO A 266 -19.99 2.91 -9.63
CA PRO A 266 -19.44 3.18 -10.96
C PRO A 266 -18.41 2.13 -11.37
N LYS A 267 -18.28 1.91 -12.69
CA LYS A 267 -17.19 1.10 -13.26
C LYS A 267 -15.82 1.62 -12.81
N SER A 268 -14.85 0.73 -12.72
CA SER A 268 -13.49 1.08 -12.30
C SER A 268 -12.82 2.11 -13.22
N LEU A 269 -11.84 2.81 -12.66
CA LEU A 269 -10.97 3.73 -13.37
C LEU A 269 -9.72 2.96 -13.78
N HIS A 270 -9.67 2.52 -15.04
CA HIS A 270 -8.62 1.67 -15.58
C HIS A 270 -7.31 2.45 -15.83
N LEU A 271 -6.23 2.09 -15.15
CA LEU A 271 -4.88 2.60 -15.40
C LEU A 271 -4.20 1.81 -16.52
N ALA A 272 -3.76 2.49 -17.58
CA ALA A 272 -2.87 1.93 -18.59
C ALA A 272 -1.40 2.06 -18.13
N ALA A 273 -0.71 0.94 -17.90
CA ALA A 273 0.70 0.98 -17.54
C ALA A 273 1.57 1.38 -18.74
N GLY A 274 2.43 2.39 -18.56
CA GLY A 274 3.42 2.81 -19.57
C GLY A 274 2.93 3.76 -20.66
N VAL A 275 1.66 4.21 -20.63
CA VAL A 275 1.11 5.20 -21.58
C VAL A 275 0.97 6.55 -20.89
N ASP A 276 1.97 7.42 -21.02
CA ASP A 276 1.92 8.77 -20.47
C ASP A 276 0.88 9.63 -21.23
N GLY A 277 -0.09 10.20 -20.50
CA GLY A 277 -1.02 11.23 -21.01
C GLY A 277 -2.44 10.76 -21.36
N GLU A 278 -2.79 9.48 -21.22
CA GLU A 278 -4.17 9.03 -21.43
C GLU A 278 -5.09 9.45 -20.27
N ARG A 279 -6.31 9.93 -20.60
CA ARG A 279 -7.28 10.45 -19.62
C ARG A 279 -8.14 9.32 -19.06
N VAL A 280 -7.73 8.76 -17.93
CA VAL A 280 -8.47 7.72 -17.20
C VAL A 280 -9.83 8.26 -16.74
N THR A 281 -10.90 7.72 -17.31
CA THR A 281 -12.28 8.19 -17.12
C THR A 281 -13.27 7.06 -16.82
N SER A 282 -14.35 7.41 -16.11
CA SER A 282 -15.51 6.56 -15.82
C SER A 282 -16.78 7.42 -15.75
N LYS A 283 -17.94 6.82 -15.51
CA LYS A 283 -19.22 7.52 -15.32
C LYS A 283 -20.02 6.93 -14.16
N ALA A 284 -20.53 7.80 -13.30
CA ALA A 284 -21.56 7.44 -12.31
C ALA A 284 -22.94 7.87 -12.81
N THR A 285 -23.96 7.07 -12.50
CA THR A 285 -25.37 7.40 -12.77
C THR A 285 -26.06 7.64 -11.44
N VAL A 286 -26.59 8.86 -11.25
CA VAL A 286 -27.48 9.16 -10.12
C VAL A 286 -28.91 9.15 -10.64
N MET A 287 -29.72 8.27 -10.06
CA MET A 287 -31.16 8.22 -10.26
C MET A 287 -31.85 9.01 -9.13
N LEU A 288 -32.86 9.78 -9.48
CA LEU A 288 -33.66 10.58 -8.56
C LEU A 288 -35.11 10.14 -8.64
N ARG A 289 -35.75 9.99 -7.48
CA ARG A 289 -37.18 9.71 -7.34
C ARG A 289 -37.79 10.77 -6.42
N PHE A 290 -38.78 11.49 -6.91
CA PHE A 290 -39.52 12.50 -6.16
C PHE A 290 -40.98 12.09 -6.00
N GLU A 291 -41.38 11.93 -4.75
CA GLU A 291 -42.71 11.56 -4.31
C GLU A 291 -43.42 12.83 -3.80
N PRO A 292 -44.28 13.48 -4.60
CA PRO A 292 -44.98 14.70 -4.23
C PRO A 292 -45.84 14.49 -2.97
N ALA A 293 -46.05 15.57 -2.22
CA ALA A 293 -47.14 15.62 -1.25
C ALA A 293 -48.49 15.73 -2.00
N GLU A 294 -49.59 15.41 -1.31
CA GLU A 294 -50.93 15.53 -1.86
C GLU A 294 -51.19 16.94 -2.44
N GLY A 295 -51.81 17.00 -3.62
CA GLY A 295 -52.04 18.24 -4.36
C GLY A 295 -50.77 18.95 -4.89
N VAL A 296 -49.62 18.27 -4.97
CA VAL A 296 -48.37 18.87 -5.51
C VAL A 296 -48.05 18.35 -6.91
N THR A 297 -48.06 19.28 -7.87
CA THR A 297 -47.66 19.06 -9.27
C THR A 297 -46.26 19.58 -9.59
N GLN A 298 -45.59 20.26 -8.65
CA GLN A 298 -44.26 20.87 -8.86
C GLN A 298 -43.15 19.97 -8.33
N THR A 299 -42.14 19.71 -9.18
CA THR A 299 -40.92 18.98 -8.83
C THR A 299 -39.92 19.86 -8.06
N PRO A 300 -38.97 19.27 -7.30
CA PRO A 300 -37.99 20.04 -6.55
C PRO A 300 -36.97 20.68 -7.50
N ARG A 301 -36.68 21.98 -7.26
CA ARG A 301 -35.62 22.69 -7.97
C ARG A 301 -34.25 22.20 -7.51
N LEU A 302 -33.52 21.61 -8.43
CA LEU A 302 -32.11 21.26 -8.26
C LEU A 302 -31.26 22.48 -8.60
N ASP A 303 -30.05 22.54 -8.03
CA ASP A 303 -29.17 23.70 -8.12
C ASP A 303 -27.82 23.31 -8.74
N LYS A 304 -27.01 22.60 -7.94
CA LYS A 304 -25.63 22.25 -8.25
C LYS A 304 -25.34 20.80 -7.87
N LEU A 305 -24.57 20.10 -8.69
CA LEU A 305 -23.97 18.82 -8.35
C LEU A 305 -22.45 18.96 -8.32
N THR A 306 -21.84 18.61 -7.19
CA THR A 306 -20.39 18.60 -7.02
C THR A 306 -19.90 17.17 -6.85
N SER A 307 -18.87 16.76 -7.59
CA SER A 307 -18.21 15.46 -7.47
C SER A 307 -16.79 15.62 -6.94
N LYS A 308 -16.42 14.79 -5.96
CA LYS A 308 -15.07 14.75 -5.38
C LYS A 308 -14.58 13.30 -5.28
N LEU A 309 -13.36 13.05 -5.74
CA LEU A 309 -12.66 11.79 -5.46
C LEU A 309 -12.00 11.90 -4.09
N LYS A 310 -12.47 11.11 -3.13
CA LYS A 310 -11.77 10.93 -1.85
C LYS A 310 -10.84 9.74 -1.99
N VAL A 311 -9.61 9.90 -1.54
CA VAL A 311 -8.57 8.87 -1.59
C VAL A 311 -8.21 8.51 -0.16
N ARG A 312 -8.14 7.23 0.17
CA ARG A 312 -7.85 6.75 1.52
C ARG A 312 -6.73 5.74 1.55
N THR A 313 -5.78 5.97 2.46
CA THR A 313 -4.74 4.98 2.80
C THR A 313 -4.97 4.51 4.22
N TYR A 314 -5.24 3.23 4.39
CA TYR A 314 -5.26 2.58 5.69
C TYR A 314 -3.92 1.90 5.93
N PHE A 315 -3.32 2.10 7.09
CA PHE A 315 -2.07 1.49 7.52
C PHE A 315 -2.23 0.89 8.92
N ALA A 316 -1.36 -0.04 9.33
CA ALA A 316 -1.40 -0.65 10.65
C ALA A 316 -0.03 -1.18 11.08
N ALA A 317 0.23 -1.18 12.38
CA ALA A 317 1.40 -1.80 13.01
C ALA A 317 1.19 -3.30 13.33
N VAL A 318 0.02 -3.86 12.98
CA VAL A 318 -0.32 -5.29 13.10
C VAL A 318 -1.05 -5.70 11.83
N ALA A 319 -0.91 -6.97 11.41
CA ALA A 319 -1.60 -7.49 10.25
C ALA A 319 -3.14 -7.48 10.44
N ARG A 320 -3.87 -6.90 9.49
CA ARG A 320 -5.35 -6.83 9.54
C ARG A 320 -5.99 -8.18 9.22
N ALA A 321 -7.10 -8.49 9.89
CA ALA A 321 -7.89 -9.70 9.63
C ALA A 321 -9.02 -9.49 8.60
N ASP A 322 -9.42 -8.25 8.30
CA ASP A 322 -10.55 -7.91 7.40
C ASP A 322 -10.26 -6.63 6.58
N ILE A 323 -11.11 -6.34 5.59
CA ILE A 323 -11.09 -5.10 4.80
C ILE A 323 -11.25 -3.89 5.75
N PRO A 324 -10.33 -2.90 5.72
CA PRO A 324 -10.34 -1.82 6.70
C PRO A 324 -11.48 -0.82 6.48
N ARG A 325 -12.19 -0.52 7.57
CA ARG A 325 -13.25 0.50 7.66
C ARG A 325 -12.73 1.72 8.42
N LYS A 326 -13.33 2.89 8.21
CA LYS A 326 -12.96 4.13 8.94
C LYS A 326 -13.08 3.95 10.46
N ALA A 327 -14.15 3.29 10.92
CA ALA A 327 -14.40 3.04 12.34
C ALA A 327 -13.23 2.29 13.01
N ASP A 328 -12.60 1.34 12.31
CA ASP A 328 -11.47 0.57 12.84
C ASP A 328 -10.30 1.46 13.29
N SER A 329 -10.12 2.61 12.64
CA SER A 329 -9.05 3.58 12.93
C SER A 329 -9.45 4.64 13.96
N GLU A 330 -10.69 4.60 14.45
CA GLU A 330 -11.19 5.49 15.52
C GLU A 330 -11.06 4.85 16.92
N PHE A 331 -10.92 3.52 16.99
CA PHE A 331 -10.87 2.76 18.24
C PHE A 331 -9.59 1.92 18.46
N ASP A 332 -8.77 1.72 17.42
CA ASP A 332 -7.56 0.89 17.51
C ASP A 332 -6.29 1.70 17.24
N ALA A 333 -5.51 1.96 18.30
CA ALA A 333 -4.23 2.69 18.24
C ALA A 333 -3.08 1.92 17.54
N SER A 334 -3.32 0.71 17.03
CA SER A 334 -2.43 0.01 16.10
C SER A 334 -2.76 0.24 14.63
N LYS A 335 -3.86 0.95 14.32
CA LYS A 335 -4.33 1.27 12.97
C LYS A 335 -4.28 2.78 12.72
N GLY A 336 -4.20 3.17 11.45
CA GLY A 336 -4.25 4.56 11.02
C GLY A 336 -4.88 4.74 9.65
N LEU A 337 -5.46 5.92 9.41
CA LEU A 337 -6.15 6.30 8.19
C LEU A 337 -5.68 7.69 7.74
N HIS A 338 -5.04 7.78 6.57
CA HIS A 338 -4.80 9.03 5.85
C HIS A 338 -5.88 9.23 4.78
N GLY A 339 -6.32 10.47 4.59
CA GLY A 339 -7.42 10.80 3.68
C GLY A 339 -7.22 12.11 2.94
N GLU A 340 -7.13 12.04 1.61
CA GLU A 340 -7.11 13.20 0.72
C GLU A 340 -8.43 13.31 -0.07
N SER A 341 -8.66 14.46 -0.71
CA SER A 341 -9.88 14.71 -1.48
C SER A 341 -9.65 15.74 -2.58
N HIS A 342 -9.94 15.35 -3.82
CA HIS A 342 -9.82 16.20 -5.00
C HIS A 342 -11.20 16.48 -5.60
N GLU A 343 -11.49 17.74 -5.91
CA GLU A 343 -12.73 18.09 -6.62
C GLU A 343 -12.57 17.78 -8.10
N LEU A 344 -13.52 17.04 -8.67
CA LEU A 344 -13.50 16.62 -10.07
C LEU A 344 -14.38 17.54 -10.94
N SER A 345 -15.55 17.90 -10.45
CA SER A 345 -16.44 18.85 -11.12
C SER A 345 -17.41 19.52 -10.15
N SER A 346 -17.84 20.74 -10.49
CA SER A 346 -19.02 21.37 -9.92
C SER A 346 -19.87 21.90 -11.07
N ARG A 347 -21.09 21.39 -11.24
CA ARG A 347 -21.95 21.67 -12.41
C ARG A 347 -23.31 22.18 -11.97
N CYS A 348 -23.83 23.19 -12.65
CA CYS A 348 -25.25 23.55 -12.54
C CYS A 348 -26.12 22.45 -13.14
N ILE A 349 -27.27 22.20 -12.53
CA ILE A 349 -28.21 21.12 -12.88
C ILE A 349 -29.68 21.58 -12.75
N SER A 350 -29.94 22.88 -12.86
CA SER A 350 -31.31 23.45 -12.87
C SER A 350 -32.21 22.81 -13.92
N ASP A 351 -31.61 22.43 -15.05
CA ASP A 351 -32.31 22.05 -16.29
C ASP A 351 -32.53 20.53 -16.39
N VAL A 352 -32.36 19.80 -15.27
CA VAL A 352 -32.63 18.36 -15.18
C VAL A 352 -34.10 18.09 -15.46
N LYS A 353 -34.36 17.36 -16.56
CA LYS A 353 -35.70 17.00 -17.01
C LYS A 353 -36.26 15.90 -16.12
N TRP A 354 -37.32 16.24 -15.38
CA TRP A 354 -38.15 15.28 -14.67
C TRP A 354 -39.13 14.62 -15.65
N GLN A 355 -39.34 13.33 -15.49
CA GLN A 355 -40.33 12.52 -16.19
C GLN A 355 -41.32 11.96 -15.17
N LEU A 356 -42.60 11.86 -15.53
CA LEU A 356 -43.60 11.18 -14.69
C LEU A 356 -43.43 9.67 -14.86
N GLU A 357 -43.46 8.90 -13.77
CA GLU A 357 -43.50 7.43 -13.80
C GLU A 357 -44.93 7.00 -14.16
N ASP A 358 -45.13 6.38 -15.33
CA ASP A 358 -46.45 5.97 -15.80
C ASP A 358 -47.03 4.89 -14.87
N ALA A 359 -48.22 5.14 -14.32
CA ALA A 359 -48.88 4.26 -13.33
C ALA A 359 -49.29 2.87 -13.88
N ALA A 360 -49.14 2.63 -15.19
CA ALA A 360 -49.28 1.32 -15.82
C ALA A 360 -48.00 0.47 -15.75
N THR A 361 -46.86 1.08 -15.37
CA THR A 361 -45.62 0.36 -15.08
C THR A 361 -45.78 -0.31 -13.71
N PRO A 362 -45.78 -1.65 -13.63
CA PRO A 362 -45.82 -2.30 -12.32
C PRO A 362 -44.54 -1.93 -11.55
N ALA A 363 -44.70 -1.47 -10.31
CA ALA A 363 -43.57 -1.42 -9.39
C ALA A 363 -42.91 -2.80 -9.33
N PRO A 364 -41.58 -2.91 -9.11
CA PRO A 364 -40.88 -4.19 -9.03
C PRO A 364 -41.17 -4.91 -7.70
N THR A 365 -42.44 -5.26 -7.49
CA THR A 365 -42.89 -6.20 -6.48
C THR A 365 -42.33 -7.58 -6.81
N GLN A 366 -41.78 -8.24 -5.79
CA GLN A 366 -41.14 -9.56 -5.86
C GLN A 366 -39.78 -9.59 -6.57
N ILE A 367 -38.86 -10.36 -5.97
CA ILE A 367 -37.49 -10.54 -6.45
C ILE A 367 -37.54 -11.40 -7.73
N GLN A 368 -37.58 -10.76 -8.90
CA GLN A 368 -37.10 -11.43 -10.11
C GLN A 368 -35.61 -11.70 -9.93
N ARG A 369 -35.22 -12.97 -9.93
CA ARG A 369 -33.81 -13.36 -10.06
C ARG A 369 -33.29 -12.81 -11.38
N ARG A 370 -32.56 -11.68 -11.35
CA ARG A 370 -31.92 -11.10 -12.53
C ARG A 370 -30.97 -12.15 -13.13
N GLY A 371 -31.34 -12.73 -14.27
CA GLY A 371 -30.44 -13.60 -15.02
C GLY A 371 -29.25 -12.80 -15.53
N SER A 372 -28.04 -13.37 -15.49
CA SER A 372 -26.75 -12.69 -15.72
C SER A 372 -26.51 -12.21 -17.17
N ALA A 373 -27.55 -12.04 -17.98
CA ALA A 373 -27.51 -11.76 -19.41
C ALA A 373 -28.32 -10.50 -19.83
N VAL A 374 -28.98 -9.78 -18.90
CA VAL A 374 -29.68 -8.52 -19.22
C VAL A 374 -28.75 -7.31 -19.09
N SER A 375 -28.72 -6.48 -20.13
CA SER A 375 -27.78 -5.35 -20.27
C SER A 375 -28.06 -4.20 -19.29
N ALA A 376 -27.00 -3.50 -18.89
CA ALA A 376 -27.01 -2.43 -17.86
C ALA A 376 -27.67 -1.09 -18.28
N ASP A 377 -28.53 -1.08 -19.31
CA ASP A 377 -29.20 0.12 -19.83
C ASP A 377 -30.72 0.16 -19.56
N SER A 378 -31.32 -0.89 -18.97
CA SER A 378 -32.68 -0.83 -18.44
C SER A 378 -32.77 0.25 -17.34
N PRO A 379 -33.69 1.24 -17.45
CA PRO A 379 -33.82 2.29 -16.45
C PRO A 379 -34.44 1.73 -15.16
N TRP A 380 -33.61 1.54 -14.12
CA TRP A 380 -34.10 1.23 -12.78
C TRP A 380 -34.56 2.50 -12.05
N SER A 381 -35.69 2.44 -11.36
CA SER A 381 -36.14 3.52 -10.47
C SER A 381 -35.69 3.25 -9.02
N PRO A 382 -35.29 4.30 -8.26
CA PRO A 382 -34.96 4.17 -6.83
C PRO A 382 -36.11 3.57 -6.03
N GLU A 383 -35.79 2.83 -4.96
CA GLU A 383 -36.82 2.22 -4.11
C GLU A 383 -37.67 3.32 -3.43
N ALA A 384 -38.99 3.11 -3.36
CA ALA A 384 -39.94 4.08 -2.81
C ALA A 384 -39.69 4.37 -1.32
N SER A 385 -40.18 5.51 -0.80
CA SER A 385 -40.12 5.76 0.65
C SER A 385 -41.09 4.85 1.40
N ALA A 386 -40.77 4.53 2.66
CA ALA A 386 -41.64 3.74 3.55
C ALA A 386 -42.98 4.42 3.91
N ILE A 387 -43.26 5.61 3.36
CA ILE A 387 -44.50 6.38 3.52
C ILE A 387 -45.10 6.74 2.13
N PHE A 388 -44.68 6.04 1.07
CA PHE A 388 -45.23 6.19 -0.27
C PHE A 388 -46.60 5.48 -0.37
N THR A 389 -47.59 6.16 -0.95
CA THR A 389 -48.90 5.58 -1.25
C THR A 389 -48.86 4.94 -2.65
N PRO A 390 -49.08 3.62 -2.80
CA PRO A 390 -49.12 2.99 -4.11
C PRO A 390 -50.15 3.66 -5.05
N GLY A 391 -49.77 3.88 -6.31
CA GLY A 391 -50.60 4.59 -7.29
C GLY A 391 -50.56 6.13 -7.21
N ALA A 392 -49.87 6.72 -6.22
CA ALA A 392 -49.59 8.16 -6.24
C ALA A 392 -48.61 8.50 -7.39
N PRO A 393 -48.72 9.70 -8.01
CA PRO A 393 -47.83 10.11 -9.08
C PRO A 393 -46.39 10.25 -8.57
N VAL A 394 -45.41 9.81 -9.37
CA VAL A 394 -43.98 9.87 -9.05
C VAL A 394 -43.25 10.60 -10.17
N TRP A 395 -42.25 11.41 -9.82
CA TRP A 395 -41.34 12.01 -10.79
C TRP A 395 -39.95 11.40 -10.69
N VAL A 396 -39.39 10.97 -11.81
CA VAL A 396 -38.03 10.41 -11.90
C VAL A 396 -37.12 11.31 -12.74
N ALA A 397 -35.81 11.28 -12.45
CA ALA A 397 -34.79 11.92 -13.26
C ALA A 397 -33.45 11.15 -13.20
N LYS A 398 -32.64 11.30 -14.26
CA LYS A 398 -31.32 10.63 -14.40
C LYS A 398 -30.23 11.68 -14.62
N ILE A 399 -29.18 11.67 -13.79
CA ILE A 399 -28.01 12.54 -13.93
C ILE A 399 -26.77 11.69 -14.16
N ILE A 400 -26.10 11.90 -15.29
CA ILE A 400 -24.81 11.28 -15.60
C ILE A 400 -23.68 12.19 -15.07
N VAL A 401 -22.78 11.60 -14.30
CA VAL A 401 -21.62 12.27 -13.71
C VAL A 401 -20.35 11.70 -14.35
N PRO A 402 -19.63 12.47 -15.18
CA PRO A 402 -18.30 12.06 -15.63
C PRO A 402 -17.35 12.05 -14.43
N VAL A 403 -16.48 11.06 -14.41
CA VAL A 403 -15.42 10.87 -13.41
C VAL A 403 -14.12 10.80 -14.18
N GLU A 404 -13.11 11.54 -13.74
CA GLU A 404 -11.80 11.60 -14.39
C GLU A 404 -10.73 11.69 -13.29
N LEU A 405 -9.59 11.03 -13.49
CA LEU A 405 -8.45 11.14 -12.58
C LEU A 405 -7.66 12.43 -12.86
N PRO A 406 -7.39 13.29 -11.85
CA PRO A 406 -6.53 14.45 -12.02
C PRO A 406 -5.12 14.08 -12.48
N SER A 407 -4.68 14.61 -13.62
CA SER A 407 -3.35 14.38 -14.21
C SER A 407 -2.18 14.97 -13.41
N THR A 408 -2.44 15.55 -12.23
CA THR A 408 -1.46 16.13 -11.31
C THR A 408 -1.04 15.19 -10.17
N LYS A 409 -1.60 13.97 -10.11
CA LYS A 409 -1.32 12.96 -9.09
C LYS A 409 -1.03 11.60 -9.74
N ALA A 410 -0.17 10.80 -9.12
CA ALA A 410 0.02 9.40 -9.48
C ALA A 410 -1.06 8.55 -8.83
N PHE A 411 -1.94 7.94 -9.63
CA PHE A 411 -2.87 6.95 -9.12
C PHE A 411 -2.23 5.55 -9.15
N VAL A 412 -2.58 4.75 -8.13
CA VAL A 412 -2.24 3.33 -8.03
C VAL A 412 -3.54 2.54 -7.96
N PRO A 413 -3.53 1.22 -8.25
CA PRO A 413 -4.72 0.38 -8.07
C PRO A 413 -5.32 0.46 -6.66
N THR A 414 -6.60 0.13 -6.55
CA THR A 414 -7.17 -0.34 -5.29
C THR A 414 -6.43 -1.60 -4.88
N PHE A 415 -5.92 -1.67 -3.66
CA PHE A 415 -5.20 -2.85 -3.16
C PHE A 415 -5.36 -3.04 -1.66
N HIS A 416 -5.22 -4.29 -1.21
CA HIS A 416 -5.26 -4.69 0.20
C HIS A 416 -4.14 -5.68 0.50
N SER A 417 -3.16 -5.28 1.31
CA SER A 417 -2.15 -6.17 1.90
C SER A 417 -2.28 -6.18 3.42
N CYS A 418 -1.61 -7.14 4.08
CA CYS A 418 -1.67 -7.34 5.53
C CYS A 418 -1.50 -6.04 6.35
N LEU A 419 -0.66 -5.11 5.89
CA LEU A 419 -0.34 -3.86 6.59
C LEU A 419 -0.92 -2.59 5.94
N ILE A 420 -1.23 -2.58 4.63
CA ILE A 420 -1.57 -1.36 3.87
C ILE A 420 -2.79 -1.61 2.98
N SER A 421 -3.67 -0.63 2.85
CA SER A 421 -4.71 -0.64 1.80
C SER A 421 -4.94 0.75 1.22
N ARG A 422 -5.14 0.83 -0.09
CA ARG A 422 -5.56 2.06 -0.79
C ARG A 422 -6.96 1.85 -1.36
N THR A 423 -7.90 2.73 -1.03
CA THR A 423 -9.25 2.72 -1.59
C THR A 423 -9.70 4.11 -2.03
N TYR A 424 -10.73 4.14 -2.89
CA TYR A 424 -11.25 5.36 -3.51
C TYR A 424 -12.76 5.46 -3.33
N ILE A 425 -13.26 6.68 -3.10
CA ILE A 425 -14.69 6.97 -2.88
C ILE A 425 -15.08 8.15 -3.75
N LEU A 426 -16.08 7.97 -4.62
CA LEU A 426 -16.72 9.06 -5.34
C LEU A 426 -17.79 9.69 -4.45
N ALA A 427 -17.47 10.84 -3.85
CA ALA A 427 -18.42 11.64 -3.08
C ALA A 427 -19.18 12.58 -4.02
N LEU A 428 -20.51 12.48 -4.01
CA LEU A 428 -21.42 13.30 -4.82
C LEU A 428 -22.30 14.13 -3.89
N SER A 429 -22.33 15.45 -4.07
CA SER A 429 -23.15 16.38 -3.28
C SER A 429 -24.15 17.10 -4.16
N LEU A 430 -25.44 16.80 -3.98
CA LEU A 430 -26.57 17.36 -4.72
C LEU A 430 -27.21 18.50 -3.93
N SER A 431 -27.05 19.74 -4.38
CA SER A 431 -27.74 20.90 -3.80
C SER A 431 -29.18 20.99 -4.30
N VAL A 432 -30.12 21.05 -3.36
CA VAL A 432 -31.57 21.19 -3.61
C VAL A 432 -32.05 22.52 -3.03
N GLN A 433 -32.79 23.30 -3.82
CA GLN A 433 -33.27 24.62 -3.38
C GLN A 433 -34.51 24.46 -2.49
N THR A 434 -34.33 24.57 -1.17
CA THR A 434 -35.45 24.46 -0.21
C THR A 434 -35.78 25.79 0.44
N ALA A 435 -36.72 26.53 -0.15
CA ALA A 435 -37.33 27.71 0.48
C ALA A 435 -36.38 28.86 0.85
N GLY A 436 -35.27 29.02 0.14
CA GLY A 436 -34.22 30.01 0.46
C GLY A 436 -33.15 29.51 1.44
N LEU A 437 -33.36 28.34 2.05
CA LEU A 437 -32.32 27.58 2.74
C LEU A 437 -31.76 26.54 1.76
N GLY A 438 -30.49 26.68 1.38
CA GLY A 438 -29.78 25.66 0.62
C GLY A 438 -29.56 24.40 1.48
N GLY A 439 -29.62 23.22 0.88
CA GLY A 439 -29.27 21.99 1.58
C GLY A 439 -28.92 20.84 0.66
N SER A 440 -27.79 20.19 0.93
CA SER A 440 -27.30 19.03 0.16
C SER A 440 -28.09 17.74 0.40
N MET A 441 -27.91 16.81 -0.52
CA MET A 441 -28.06 15.36 -0.31
C MET A 441 -26.77 14.72 -0.81
N ASP A 442 -26.11 13.94 0.04
CA ASP A 442 -24.75 13.50 -0.19
C ASP A 442 -24.67 11.96 -0.31
N LEU A 443 -24.10 11.49 -1.41
CA LEU A 443 -23.76 10.08 -1.66
C LEU A 443 -22.26 9.86 -1.53
N ARG A 444 -21.87 8.63 -1.19
CA ARG A 444 -20.48 8.17 -1.09
C ARG A 444 -20.39 6.81 -1.76
N LEU A 445 -20.13 6.81 -3.06
CA LEU A 445 -20.07 5.57 -3.84
C LEU A 445 -18.66 4.99 -3.73
N PRO A 446 -18.49 3.66 -3.52
CA PRO A 446 -17.21 3.02 -3.78
C PRO A 446 -16.86 3.24 -5.25
N ILE A 447 -15.59 3.39 -5.55
CA ILE A 447 -15.08 3.33 -6.92
C ILE A 447 -13.72 2.63 -6.88
N GLN A 448 -13.47 1.75 -7.84
CA GLN A 448 -12.20 1.04 -7.91
C GLN A 448 -11.26 1.75 -8.87
N VAL A 449 -9.96 1.64 -8.62
CA VAL A 449 -8.91 1.92 -9.62
C VAL A 449 -8.30 0.58 -9.98
N SER A 450 -8.39 0.18 -11.23
CA SER A 450 -7.85 -1.08 -11.77
C SER A 450 -6.60 -0.78 -12.61
N ALA A 451 -5.81 -1.79 -12.96
CA ALA A 451 -4.65 -1.60 -13.84
C ALA A 451 -4.51 -2.75 -14.83
N SER A 452 -4.28 -2.39 -16.09
CA SER A 452 -3.94 -3.33 -17.15
C SER A 452 -2.42 -3.47 -17.29
N PRO A 453 -1.91 -4.64 -17.77
CA PRO A 453 -0.49 -4.77 -18.06
C PRO A 453 -0.06 -3.78 -19.13
N ALA A 454 1.22 -3.38 -19.11
CA ALA A 454 1.79 -2.47 -20.09
C ALA A 454 1.69 -3.09 -21.48
N THR A 455 1.12 -2.35 -22.43
CA THR A 455 1.02 -2.77 -23.84
C THR A 455 2.36 -2.56 -24.55
N ASN A 456 3.38 -3.26 -24.07
CA ASN A 456 4.72 -3.28 -24.63
C ASN A 456 4.68 -3.96 -26.01
N PRO A 457 4.96 -3.27 -27.13
CA PRO A 457 4.96 -3.88 -28.47
C PRO A 457 6.12 -4.89 -28.70
N SER A 458 6.90 -5.19 -27.65
CA SER A 458 7.91 -6.24 -27.59
C SER A 458 7.40 -7.56 -26.99
N SER A 459 6.10 -7.70 -26.73
CA SER A 459 5.45 -8.99 -26.39
C SER A 459 5.38 -9.90 -27.62
N PHE A 460 6.53 -10.49 -27.98
CA PHE A 460 6.68 -11.30 -29.18
C PHE A 460 5.76 -12.55 -29.19
N PRO A 461 5.05 -12.83 -30.30
CA PRO A 461 4.78 -14.21 -30.68
C PRO A 461 6.12 -14.90 -31.06
N SER A 462 6.27 -16.16 -30.69
CA SER A 462 7.54 -16.91 -30.72
C SER A 462 8.26 -16.88 -32.08
N GLY A 463 9.45 -16.26 -32.13
CA GLY A 463 10.31 -16.25 -33.32
C GLY A 463 11.73 -15.74 -33.03
N PRO A 464 12.75 -16.11 -33.83
CA PRO A 464 14.14 -15.75 -33.57
C PRO A 464 14.44 -14.27 -33.86
N ALA A 465 14.97 -13.56 -32.85
CA ALA A 465 15.17 -12.12 -32.91
C ALA A 465 16.28 -11.67 -33.89
N ARG A 466 15.96 -10.71 -34.76
CA ARG A 466 16.94 -10.06 -35.65
C ARG A 466 17.47 -8.78 -35.01
N ARG A 467 18.74 -8.76 -34.61
CA ARG A 467 19.40 -7.61 -33.99
C ARG A 467 19.26 -6.33 -34.84
N ARG A 468 18.84 -5.23 -34.22
CA ARG A 468 19.05 -3.86 -34.71
C ARG A 468 19.71 -3.04 -33.60
N SER A 469 20.95 -2.63 -33.83
CA SER A 469 21.66 -1.67 -32.99
C SER A 469 21.28 -0.25 -33.38
N SER A 470 20.89 0.57 -32.39
CA SER A 470 20.94 2.02 -32.48
C SER A 470 21.72 2.56 -31.28
N VAL A 471 22.78 3.30 -31.58
CA VAL A 471 23.65 3.96 -30.60
C VAL A 471 23.14 5.40 -30.40
N LEU A 472 23.61 6.08 -29.34
CA LEU A 472 23.30 7.48 -28.97
C LEU A 472 21.92 7.73 -28.32
N SER A 473 21.89 7.49 -27.01
CA SER A 473 21.59 8.56 -26.05
C SER A 473 21.99 8.08 -24.66
N ALA A 474 23.10 8.60 -24.15
CA ALA A 474 23.60 8.37 -22.80
C ALA A 474 23.63 9.72 -22.08
N THR A 475 22.68 9.93 -21.18
CA THR A 475 22.53 11.16 -20.41
C THR A 475 22.12 10.81 -18.98
N LEU A 476 23.10 10.78 -18.08
CA LEU A 476 22.99 10.76 -16.63
C LEU A 476 21.91 9.83 -16.04
N GLU A 477 22.23 8.53 -15.94
CA GLU A 477 21.86 7.83 -14.70
C GLU A 477 22.79 8.39 -13.60
N THR A 478 22.30 9.26 -12.72
CA THR A 478 23.04 9.65 -11.52
C THR A 478 22.89 8.55 -10.48
N ASP A 479 23.91 7.69 -10.35
CA ASP A 479 24.02 6.71 -9.27
C ASP A 479 23.99 7.43 -7.91
N VAL A 480 22.85 7.33 -7.22
CA VAL A 480 22.79 7.53 -5.76
C VAL A 480 23.07 6.17 -5.12
N GLU A 481 23.90 6.14 -4.08
CA GLU A 481 24.20 4.90 -3.36
C GLU A 481 23.05 4.53 -2.43
N ASP A 482 22.06 3.79 -2.96
CA ASP A 482 21.02 3.11 -2.19
C ASP A 482 21.66 2.02 -1.29
N ASP A 483 22.17 2.42 -0.12
CA ASP A 483 22.58 1.48 0.94
C ASP A 483 21.35 0.65 1.35
N LEU A 484 21.57 -0.65 1.56
CA LEU A 484 20.53 -1.53 2.12
C LEU A 484 20.06 -1.04 3.50
N GLY A 485 20.85 -0.18 4.16
CA GLY A 485 20.41 0.73 5.21
C GLY A 485 18.99 1.23 5.00
N ASP A 486 18.70 2.14 4.06
CA ASP A 486 17.33 2.67 3.93
C ASP A 486 16.32 1.64 3.39
N PHE A 487 16.74 0.65 2.60
CA PHE A 487 15.81 -0.40 2.16
C PHE A 487 15.34 -1.31 3.31
N PHE A 488 16.12 -1.49 4.38
CA PHE A 488 15.78 -2.37 5.52
C PHE A 488 15.57 -1.67 6.88
N ALA A 489 16.05 -0.43 7.08
CA ALA A 489 15.88 0.33 8.32
C ALA A 489 14.44 0.86 8.56
N PRO A 490 14.13 1.29 9.80
CA PRO A 490 12.99 2.16 10.10
C PRO A 490 13.27 3.62 9.69
N ARG A 491 12.20 4.38 9.37
CA ARG A 491 12.30 5.81 9.02
C ARG A 491 12.64 6.66 10.25
N ASN A 492 13.91 6.85 10.57
CA ASN A 492 14.36 7.83 11.58
C ASN A 492 14.16 9.26 11.05
N THR A 493 13.39 10.08 11.76
CA THR A 493 13.26 11.51 11.46
C THR A 493 14.48 12.26 11.99
N VAL A 494 15.29 12.81 11.08
CA VAL A 494 16.31 13.80 11.45
C VAL A 494 15.58 15.10 11.84
N ASN A 495 15.56 15.42 13.14
CA ASN A 495 14.90 16.61 13.66
C ASN A 495 15.57 17.90 13.18
N LEU A 496 15.09 18.42 12.04
CA LEU A 496 15.59 19.62 11.36
C LEU A 496 15.24 20.96 12.05
N HIS A 497 15.12 21.00 13.38
CA HIS A 497 14.90 22.22 14.17
C HIS A 497 15.65 22.18 15.52
N ALA A 498 16.86 22.75 15.54
CA ALA A 498 17.62 23.05 16.76
C ALA A 498 18.52 24.30 16.60
N GLY A 499 18.06 25.31 15.85
CA GLY A 499 18.71 26.61 15.73
C GLY A 499 18.10 27.66 16.66
N VAL A 500 18.95 28.55 17.20
CA VAL A 500 18.62 29.67 18.11
C VAL A 500 18.27 29.28 19.57
N PRO A 501 19.08 29.68 20.57
CA PRO A 501 18.77 29.48 21.99
C PRO A 501 18.03 30.68 22.60
N ARG A 502 17.22 30.46 23.66
CA ARG A 502 16.83 31.55 24.58
C ARG A 502 16.43 31.09 25.99
N ASN A 503 16.87 31.84 26.98
CA ASN A 503 16.65 31.56 28.41
C ASN A 503 15.22 31.93 28.87
N ALA A 504 14.62 31.08 29.70
CA ALA A 504 13.47 31.43 30.55
C ALA A 504 13.64 30.82 31.96
N ARG A 505 13.22 31.56 33.00
CA ARG A 505 13.57 31.31 34.41
C ARG A 505 12.76 30.19 35.06
N ARG A 506 13.38 29.45 36.00
CA ARG A 506 12.69 28.65 37.03
C ARG A 506 11.66 29.51 37.81
N ARG A 507 10.55 28.89 38.22
CA ARG A 507 9.88 29.16 39.51
C ARG A 507 9.43 27.84 40.14
N ASN A 508 9.40 27.79 41.47
CA ASN A 508 9.05 26.61 42.24
C ASN A 508 7.55 26.60 42.61
N SER A 509 6.98 25.40 42.71
CA SER A 509 5.91 25.07 43.65
C SER A 509 6.03 23.58 44.00
N GLN A 510 6.15 23.25 45.30
CA GLN A 510 6.15 21.87 45.80
C GLN A 510 4.74 21.46 46.29
N PRO A 511 4.53 20.43 47.16
CA PRO A 511 3.92 19.20 46.66
C PRO A 511 2.65 18.79 47.43
N ILE A 512 1.93 17.81 46.91
CA ILE A 512 0.84 17.14 47.64
C ILE A 512 1.06 15.61 47.53
N ARG A 513 1.21 14.95 48.69
CA ARG A 513 1.06 13.48 48.84
C ARG A 513 -0.41 13.14 48.54
N THR A 514 -0.80 11.95 48.07
CA THR A 514 -0.84 10.62 48.74
C THR A 514 -1.59 9.73 47.71
N LEU A 515 -1.55 8.39 47.62
CA LEU A 515 -1.24 7.30 48.54
C LEU A 515 -0.32 6.25 47.89
N ILE A 516 0.22 5.35 48.71
CA ILE A 516 0.92 4.14 48.26
C ILE A 516 -0.13 3.04 48.08
N GLY A 517 -0.18 2.45 46.88
CA GLY A 517 -0.72 1.11 46.64
C GLY A 517 0.44 0.21 46.23
N THR A 518 0.56 -0.95 46.86
CA THR A 518 1.57 -1.97 46.53
C THR A 518 0.95 -3.02 45.63
N GLU A 519 1.46 -3.18 44.42
CA GLU A 519 1.17 -4.30 43.52
C GLU A 519 2.41 -4.58 42.66
N GLU A 520 2.52 -5.81 42.18
CA GLU A 520 3.80 -6.53 42.10
C GLU A 520 4.62 -6.30 40.81
N GLU A 521 5.94 -6.55 40.91
CA GLU A 521 6.93 -6.42 39.84
C GLU A 521 6.91 -7.66 38.93
N ASP A 522 5.83 -7.84 38.16
CA ASP A 522 5.67 -8.98 37.27
C ASP A 522 6.58 -8.83 36.03
N SER A 523 7.56 -9.73 35.92
CA SER A 523 8.55 -9.73 34.83
C SER A 523 8.04 -10.56 33.65
N PRO A 524 8.16 -10.07 32.40
CA PRO A 524 7.70 -10.84 31.24
C PRO A 524 8.48 -12.17 31.14
N PRO A 525 7.80 -13.31 30.94
CA PRO A 525 8.46 -14.61 30.98
C PRO A 525 9.46 -14.80 29.84
N GLU A 526 10.57 -15.47 30.15
CA GLU A 526 11.52 -15.97 29.16
C GLU A 526 10.83 -17.00 28.24
N PHE A 527 11.07 -16.89 26.93
CA PHE A 527 10.63 -17.91 25.98
C PHE A 527 11.77 -18.90 25.74
N GLU A 528 11.59 -20.14 26.20
CA GLU A 528 12.51 -21.24 25.93
C GLU A 528 12.53 -21.62 24.44
N ASP A 529 13.71 -21.98 23.92
CA ASP A 529 13.87 -22.53 22.58
C ASP A 529 13.25 -23.94 22.46
N VAL A 530 12.31 -24.11 21.53
CA VAL A 530 11.74 -25.43 21.20
C VAL A 530 12.36 -25.95 19.89
N PRO A 531 13.02 -27.13 19.89
CA PRO A 531 13.88 -27.55 18.79
C PRO A 531 13.12 -28.02 17.53
N THR A 532 13.76 -27.82 16.38
CA THR A 532 13.20 -28.18 15.05
C THR A 532 13.17 -29.70 14.84
N ALA A 533 11.98 -30.31 14.93
CA ALA A 533 11.78 -31.72 14.61
C ALA A 533 11.61 -31.94 13.09
N HIS A 534 12.51 -32.71 12.48
CA HIS A 534 12.36 -33.19 11.10
C HIS A 534 11.46 -34.45 11.06
N THR A 535 10.26 -34.33 10.50
CA THR A 535 9.36 -35.47 10.26
C THR A 535 9.30 -35.83 8.78
N THR A 536 9.99 -36.91 8.41
CA THR A 536 9.96 -37.46 7.04
C THR A 536 8.73 -38.36 6.89
N VAL A 537 7.69 -37.89 6.19
CA VAL A 537 6.51 -38.71 5.89
C VAL A 537 6.82 -39.70 4.76
N ARG A 538 6.68 -41.00 5.05
CA ARG A 538 6.59 -42.04 4.02
C ARG A 538 5.14 -42.17 3.57
N PHE A 539 4.92 -42.39 2.29
CA PHE A 539 3.66 -42.92 1.78
C PHE A 539 3.67 -44.44 1.94
N GLU A 540 2.63 -44.99 2.53
CA GLU A 540 2.25 -46.39 2.38
C GLU A 540 0.87 -46.41 1.72
N ASP A 541 0.73 -47.25 0.69
CA ASP A 541 -0.44 -47.33 -0.18
C ASP A 541 -1.20 -48.64 0.11
N ASN A 542 -2.50 -48.53 0.34
CA ASN A 542 -3.45 -49.63 0.48
C ASN A 542 -4.86 -49.05 0.34
N GLY A 543 -5.47 -49.19 -0.83
CA GLY A 543 -6.80 -48.66 -1.13
C GLY A 543 -7.96 -49.59 -0.73
N MET A 544 -9.19 -49.12 -0.96
CA MET A 544 -10.38 -49.97 -1.05
C MET A 544 -11.43 -49.34 -1.98
N ASP A 545 -11.90 -50.13 -2.94
CA ASP A 545 -13.14 -50.10 -3.74
C ASP A 545 -13.91 -48.77 -3.99
N ALA A 546 -14.14 -48.48 -5.27
CA ALA A 546 -15.08 -47.46 -5.74
C ALA A 546 -16.40 -48.10 -6.28
N PRO A 547 -17.58 -47.56 -5.96
CA PRO A 547 -18.85 -47.92 -6.59
C PRO A 547 -19.09 -47.15 -7.92
N PRO A 548 -20.01 -47.62 -8.79
CA PRO A 548 -19.98 -47.33 -10.23
C PRO A 548 -20.72 -46.07 -10.70
N GLU A 549 -20.57 -45.80 -12.00
CA GLU A 549 -21.14 -44.71 -12.79
C GLU A 549 -22.68 -44.64 -12.77
N TYR A 550 -23.20 -43.44 -13.05
CA TYR A 550 -24.47 -43.25 -13.74
C TYR A 550 -24.25 -42.31 -14.93
N ALA A 551 -24.78 -42.69 -16.09
CA ALA A 551 -24.67 -41.94 -17.34
C ALA A 551 -25.84 -40.95 -17.54
N ASP A 552 -25.67 -40.06 -18.51
CA ASP A 552 -26.68 -39.22 -19.17
C ASP A 552 -27.53 -38.29 -18.30
N LEU A 553 -27.13 -37.01 -18.23
CA LEU A 553 -27.99 -35.83 -18.45
C LEU A 553 -27.19 -34.54 -18.69
#